data_AF-A0AAD3CPY6-F1
#
_entry.id   AF-A0AAD3CPY6-F1
#
_cell.length_a   1.000
_cell.length_b   1.000
_cell.length_c   1.000
_cell.angle_alpha   90.00
_cell.angle_beta   90.00
_cell.angle_gamma   90.00
#
_symmetry.space_group_name_H-M   'P 1'
#
loop_
_entity.id
_entity.type
_entity.pdbx_description
1 polymer ?
#
loop_
_entity_poly.entity_id
_entity_poly.type
_entity_poly.pdbx_seq_one_letter_code
_entity_poly.pdbx_strand_id
1 'polypeptide(L)'
;MYLGADFAKFEIFDEETNTVINTWSMSADSHIKKALEVVQARMIRDNVRFKSKKTAESPFTSQDYRPELDTSECCNEDQVEFFQSLVGIARWLCKLGRVDVLTEPSLLSTCLANPRTGNLHQALHISSISRIITAPKLYLIQDMPTSPMTTCRENNKRTTRQCK
;
A
#
# COMPACT_ATOMS: atom_id res chain seq x y z
N MET A 1 -6.00 10.93 -13.27
CA MET A 1 -4.85 10.10 -13.66
C MET A 1 -5.08 8.69 -13.09
N TYR A 2 -5.29 7.69 -13.95
CA TYR A 2 -5.54 6.30 -13.55
C TYR A 2 -4.20 5.61 -13.30
N LEU A 3 -3.89 5.25 -12.05
CA LEU A 3 -2.55 4.80 -11.64
C LEU A 3 -2.21 3.33 -11.97
N GLY A 4 -2.99 2.69 -12.84
CA GLY A 4 -2.70 1.34 -13.33
C GLY A 4 -2.85 0.28 -12.23
N ALA A 5 -4.05 0.16 -11.67
CA ALA A 5 -4.42 -1.02 -10.90
C ALA A 5 -4.83 -2.13 -11.88
N ASP A 6 -4.34 -3.35 -11.64
CA ASP A 6 -4.70 -4.52 -12.45
C ASP A 6 -5.95 -5.15 -11.85
N PHE A 7 -7.02 -5.27 -12.64
CA PHE A 7 -8.28 -5.87 -12.19
C PHE A 7 -8.43 -7.28 -12.78
N ALA A 8 -8.82 -8.25 -11.94
CA ALA A 8 -9.14 -9.60 -12.38
C ALA A 8 -10.45 -10.07 -11.73
N LYS A 9 -11.29 -10.75 -12.52
CA LYS A 9 -12.52 -11.38 -12.04
C LYS A 9 -12.21 -12.77 -11.51
N PHE A 10 -12.80 -13.10 -10.37
CA PHE A 10 -12.72 -14.42 -9.75
C PHE A 10 -14.12 -14.91 -9.40
N GLU A 11 -14.31 -16.22 -9.54
CA GLU A 11 -15.52 -16.91 -9.12
C GLU A 11 -15.16 -17.68 -7.86
N ILE A 12 -15.77 -17.32 -6.73
CA ILE A 12 -15.57 -17.97 -5.45
C ILE A 12 -16.83 -18.79 -5.17
N PHE A 13 -16.64 -20.08 -4.91
CA PHE A 13 -17.73 -20.95 -4.47
C PHE A 13 -17.87 -20.81 -2.96
N ASP A 14 -19.04 -20.38 -2.51
CA ASP A 14 -19.37 -20.33 -1.10
C ASP A 14 -20.09 -21.63 -0.69
N GLU A 15 -19.42 -22.43 0.14
CA GLU A 15 -19.93 -23.72 0.62
C GLU A 15 -21.17 -23.58 1.52
N GLU A 16 -21.33 -22.45 2.22
CA GLU A 16 -22.48 -22.24 3.12
C GLU A 16 -23.76 -21.86 2.37
N THR A 17 -23.64 -21.07 1.30
CA THR A 17 -24.80 -20.63 0.51
C THR A 17 -25.03 -21.46 -0.74
N ASN A 18 -24.09 -22.34 -1.10
CA ASN A 18 -24.07 -23.11 -2.35
C ASN A 18 -24.28 -22.20 -3.59
N THR A 19 -23.72 -20.99 -3.54
CA THR A 19 -23.78 -20.01 -4.62
C THR A 19 -22.40 -19.66 -5.15
N VAL A 20 -22.34 -19.29 -6.43
CA VAL A 20 -21.14 -18.76 -7.07
C VAL A 20 -21.14 -17.25 -6.90
N ILE A 21 -20.18 -16.75 -6.12
CA ILE A 21 -19.99 -15.31 -5.91
C ILE A 21 -18.98 -14.83 -6.94
N ASN A 22 -19.44 -13.93 -7.82
CA ASN A 22 -18.59 -13.24 -8.78
C ASN A 22 -17.93 -12.05 -8.08
N THR A 23 -16.64 -12.16 -7.80
CA THR A 23 -15.90 -11.08 -7.13
C THR A 23 -14.82 -10.50 -8.03
N TRP A 24 -14.55 -9.22 -7.83
CA TRP A 24 -13.42 -8.54 -8.44
C TRP A 24 -12.25 -8.53 -7.47
N SER A 25 -11.07 -8.68 -8.05
CA SER A 25 -9.81 -8.49 -7.37
C SER A 25 -9.03 -7.35 -8.01
N MET A 26 -8.17 -6.74 -7.21
CA MET A 26 -7.20 -5.75 -7.65
C MET A 26 -5.78 -6.18 -7.26
N SER A 27 -4.81 -5.94 -8.15
CA SER A 27 -3.37 -6.12 -7.89
C SER A 27 -2.60 -4.82 -8.12
N ALA A 28 -1.48 -4.69 -7.40
CA ALA A 28 -0.55 -3.57 -7.43
C ALA A 28 0.65 -3.79 -8.37
N ASP A 29 0.76 -4.94 -9.04
CA ASP A 29 1.99 -5.37 -9.71
C ASP A 29 2.46 -4.40 -10.80
N SER A 30 1.57 -3.95 -11.69
CA SER A 30 1.93 -3.00 -12.74
C SER A 30 2.27 -1.61 -12.18
N HIS A 31 1.61 -1.19 -11.10
CA HIS A 31 1.92 0.05 -10.40
C HIS A 31 3.32 0.00 -9.78
N ILE A 32 3.65 -1.09 -9.07
CA ILE A 32 4.97 -1.30 -8.46
C ILE A 32 6.07 -1.22 -9.52
N LYS A 33 5.91 -1.91 -10.64
CA LYS A 33 6.91 -1.91 -11.73
C LYS A 33 7.18 -0.51 -12.25
N LYS A 34 6.12 0.23 -12.62
CA LYS A 34 6.24 1.61 -13.12
C LYS A 34 6.82 2.55 -12.08
N ALA A 35 6.37 2.45 -10.84
CA ALA A 35 6.88 3.26 -9.75
C ALA A 35 8.38 3.02 -9.52
N LEU A 36 8.82 1.77 -9.57
CA LEU A 36 10.23 1.41 -9.45
C LEU A 36 11.07 1.95 -10.61
N GLU A 37 10.57 1.90 -11.85
CA GLU A 37 11.26 2.49 -13.01
C GLU A 37 11.47 4.00 -12.81
N VAL A 38 10.42 4.71 -12.35
CA VAL A 38 10.50 6.15 -12.05
C VAL A 38 11.52 6.45 -10.96
N VAL A 39 11.48 5.69 -9.85
CA VAL A 39 12.41 5.86 -8.73
C VAL A 39 13.85 5.56 -9.16
N GLN A 40 14.07 4.50 -9.93
CA GLN A 40 15.40 4.16 -10.46
C GLN A 40 15.92 5.24 -11.42
N ALA A 41 15.07 5.75 -12.31
CA ALA A 41 15.45 6.83 -13.21
C ALA A 41 15.87 8.09 -12.44
N ARG A 42 15.15 8.44 -11.38
CA ARG A 42 15.49 9.59 -10.52
C ARG A 42 16.78 9.35 -9.71
N MET A 43 16.98 8.15 -9.18
CA MET A 43 18.25 7.78 -8.52
C MET A 43 19.47 7.91 -9.45
N ILE A 44 19.33 7.53 -10.72
CA ILE A 44 20.40 7.66 -11.72
C ILE A 44 20.69 9.13 -12.00
N ARG A 45 19.64 9.95 -12.18
CA ARG A 45 19.78 11.41 -12.40
C ARG A 45 20.52 12.07 -11.23
N ASP A 46 20.11 11.76 -10.01
CA ASP A 46 20.60 12.43 -8.80
C ASP A 46 21.91 11.78 -8.27
N ASN A 47 22.43 10.76 -8.97
CA ASN A 47 23.61 9.95 -8.61
C ASN A 47 23.54 9.38 -7.18
N VAL A 48 22.33 9.16 -6.66
CA VAL A 48 22.10 8.62 -5.32
C VAL A 48 22.21 7.10 -5.38
N ARG A 49 23.28 6.54 -4.79
CA ARG A 49 23.42 5.09 -4.64
C ARG A 49 22.83 4.62 -3.33
N PHE A 50 21.70 3.94 -3.40
CA PHE A 50 21.11 3.24 -2.25
C PHE A 50 21.56 1.77 -2.23
N LYS A 51 22.24 1.35 -1.15
CA LYS A 51 22.54 -0.08 -0.92
C LYS A 51 21.29 -0.75 -0.35
N SER A 52 20.35 -1.13 -1.20
CA SER A 52 19.25 -2.00 -0.78
C SER A 52 19.84 -3.36 -0.38
N LYS A 53 19.74 -3.72 0.90
CA LYS A 53 20.00 -5.10 1.33
C LYS A 53 18.95 -5.97 0.66
N LYS A 54 19.38 -7.05 -0.01
CA LYS A 54 18.50 -8.03 -0.68
C LYS A 54 17.51 -8.73 0.27
N THR A 55 17.70 -8.57 1.58
CA THR A 55 16.88 -9.06 2.68
C THR A 55 16.66 -7.91 3.66
N ALA A 56 15.71 -7.04 3.34
CA ALA A 56 15.22 -6.06 4.29
C ALA A 56 13.92 -6.63 4.88
N GLU A 57 14.04 -7.25 6.05
CA GLU A 57 12.92 -7.85 6.79
C GLU A 57 12.03 -6.79 7.46
N SER A 58 12.57 -5.60 7.71
CA SER A 58 11.88 -4.48 8.33
C SER A 58 11.68 -3.34 7.34
N PRO A 59 10.48 -2.71 7.28
CA PRO A 59 10.20 -1.51 6.48
C PRO A 59 11.20 -0.37 6.70
N PHE A 60 11.67 -0.18 7.94
CA PHE A 60 12.70 0.78 8.28
C PHE A 60 14.12 0.19 8.31
N THR A 61 15.13 1.01 8.03
CA THR A 61 16.55 0.60 8.01
C THR A 61 17.01 0.21 9.42
N SER A 62 16.43 0.83 10.43
CA SER A 62 16.64 0.55 11.85
C SER A 62 15.30 0.53 12.55
N GLN A 63 15.11 -0.42 13.48
CA GLN A 63 13.84 -0.59 14.20
C GLN A 63 13.53 0.59 15.14
N ASP A 64 14.56 1.30 15.60
CA ASP A 64 14.43 2.46 16.47
C ASP A 64 14.35 3.81 15.71
N TYR A 65 14.25 3.78 14.38
CA TYR A 65 14.20 5.01 13.60
C TYR A 65 12.89 5.76 13.82
N ARG A 66 12.99 7.02 14.26
CA ARG A 66 11.86 7.92 14.48
C ARG A 66 12.03 9.20 13.66
N PRO A 67 11.13 9.49 12.69
CA PRO A 67 11.23 10.67 11.83
C PRO A 67 11.27 12.01 12.58
N GLU A 68 10.63 12.08 13.74
CA GLU A 68 10.56 13.27 14.61
C GLU A 68 11.88 13.63 15.30
N LEU A 69 12.75 12.65 15.50
CA LEU A 69 14.05 12.79 16.18
C LEU A 69 15.21 12.86 15.19
N ASP A 70 14.92 12.84 13.89
CA ASP A 70 15.94 12.94 12.86
C ASP A 70 16.55 14.35 12.87
N THR A 71 17.85 14.42 13.14
CA THR A 71 18.64 15.68 13.17
C THR A 71 19.46 15.89 11.90
N SER A 72 19.31 15.03 10.88
CA SER A 72 20.03 15.16 9.61
C SER A 72 19.72 16.46 8.86
N GLU A 73 20.57 16.79 7.89
CA GLU A 73 20.47 18.00 7.08
C GLU A 73 19.12 18.07 6.34
N CYS A 74 18.63 19.30 6.16
CA CYS A 74 17.38 19.56 5.42
C CYS A 74 17.57 19.22 3.95
N CYS A 75 16.51 18.71 3.31
CA CYS A 75 16.55 18.43 1.87
C CYS A 75 16.56 19.71 1.02
N ASN A 76 17.17 19.62 -0.15
CA ASN A 76 17.01 20.60 -1.23
C ASN A 76 15.60 20.49 -1.86
N GLU A 77 15.12 21.52 -2.54
CA GLU A 77 13.79 21.56 -3.17
C GLU A 77 13.52 20.34 -4.08
N ASP A 78 14.50 19.95 -4.91
CA ASP A 78 14.40 18.76 -5.79
C ASP A 78 14.24 17.46 -5.00
N GLN A 79 14.88 17.38 -3.83
CA GLN A 79 14.79 16.21 -2.96
C GLN A 79 13.49 16.19 -2.17
N VAL A 80 12.93 17.36 -1.83
CA VAL A 80 11.60 17.49 -1.23
C VAL A 80 10.54 16.98 -2.20
N GLU A 81 10.59 17.41 -3.46
CA GLU A 81 9.69 16.91 -4.52
C GLU A 81 9.79 15.39 -4.65
N PHE A 82 11.03 14.88 -4.70
CA PHE A 82 11.26 13.44 -4.82
C PHE A 82 10.74 12.66 -3.60
N PHE A 83 10.94 13.18 -2.38
CA PHE A 83 10.40 12.61 -1.15
C PHE A 83 8.87 12.52 -1.18
N GLN A 84 8.20 13.60 -1.59
CA GLN A 84 6.74 13.63 -1.69
C GLN A 84 6.23 12.60 -2.71
N SER A 85 6.93 12.45 -3.85
CA SER A 85 6.62 11.42 -4.85
C SER A 85 6.77 10.01 -4.27
N LEU A 86 7.80 9.74 -3.47
CA LEU A 86 8.03 8.43 -2.84
C LEU A 86 6.93 8.09 -1.83
N VAL A 87 6.55 9.03 -0.96
CA VAL A 87 5.46 8.86 -0.01
C VAL A 87 4.13 8.62 -0.75
N GLY A 88 3.91 9.31 -1.87
CA GLY A 88 2.77 9.10 -2.75
C GLY A 88 2.70 7.67 -3.29
N ILE A 89 3.79 7.18 -3.87
CA ILE A 89 3.91 5.79 -4.35
C ILE A 89 3.62 4.81 -3.21
N ALA A 90 4.26 4.98 -2.06
CA ALA A 90 4.08 4.10 -0.92
C ALA A 90 2.62 4.05 -0.44
N ARG A 91 1.92 5.19 -0.43
CA ARG A 91 0.50 5.25 -0.09
C ARG A 91 -0.39 4.55 -1.12
N TRP A 92 -0.04 4.60 -2.40
CA TRP A 92 -0.72 3.83 -3.44
C TRP A 92 -0.56 2.32 -3.24
N LEU A 93 0.63 1.87 -2.82
CA LEU A 93 0.85 0.46 -2.47
C LEU A 93 -0.10 0.01 -1.35
N CYS A 94 -0.28 0.82 -0.31
CA CYS A 94 -1.21 0.50 0.77
C CYS A 94 -2.66 0.35 0.28
N LYS A 95 -3.09 1.23 -0.65
CA LYS A 95 -4.45 1.16 -1.23
C LYS A 95 -4.69 -0.09 -2.08
N LEU A 96 -3.65 -0.63 -2.68
CA LEU A 96 -3.74 -1.79 -3.58
C LEU A 96 -3.52 -3.12 -2.86
N GLY A 97 -3.51 -3.14 -1.52
CA GLY A 97 -3.46 -4.37 -0.71
C GLY A 97 -2.14 -4.61 0.02
N ARG A 98 -1.15 -3.70 -0.03
CA ARG A 98 0.10 -3.82 0.75
C ARG A 98 0.00 -3.08 2.08
N VAL A 99 -0.82 -3.60 2.99
CA VAL A 99 -1.06 -3.01 4.32
C VAL A 99 0.16 -3.11 5.25
N ASP A 100 1.04 -4.09 5.03
CA ASP A 100 2.23 -4.35 5.87
C ASP A 100 3.20 -3.18 5.95
N VAL A 101 3.12 -2.25 4.99
CA VAL A 101 4.00 -1.07 4.90
C VAL A 101 3.20 0.22 5.10
N LEU A 102 2.04 0.18 5.75
CA LEU A 102 1.19 1.37 5.93
C LEU A 102 1.71 2.31 7.01
N THR A 103 2.32 1.77 8.05
CA THR A 103 2.74 2.53 9.24
C THR A 103 3.83 3.53 8.89
N GLU A 104 4.80 3.13 8.07
CA GLU A 104 5.99 3.90 7.78
C GLU A 104 5.73 5.11 6.88
N PRO A 105 5.01 4.99 5.75
CA PRO A 105 4.57 6.13 4.95
C PRO A 105 3.66 7.07 5.75
N SER A 106 2.91 6.55 6.72
CA SER A 106 2.10 7.38 7.61
C SER A 106 2.98 8.23 8.52
N LEU A 107 4.02 7.66 9.12
CA LEU A 107 5.00 8.40 9.92
C LEU A 107 5.77 9.43 9.07
N LEU A 108 6.24 9.03 7.89
CA LEU A 108 6.94 9.93 6.97
C LEU A 108 6.05 11.05 6.42
N SER A 109 4.73 10.82 6.34
CA SER A 109 3.79 11.85 5.87
C SER A 109 3.69 13.06 6.81
N THR A 110 4.02 12.90 8.09
CA THR A 110 4.11 14.00 9.05
C THR A 110 5.26 14.97 8.70
N CYS A 111 6.31 14.48 8.04
CA CYS A 111 7.51 15.25 7.71
C CYS A 111 7.46 15.91 6.31
N LEU A 112 6.32 15.89 5.61
CA LEU A 112 6.22 16.39 4.22
C LEU A 112 6.52 17.89 4.06
N ALA A 113 6.29 18.69 5.12
CA ALA A 113 6.51 20.13 5.08
C ALA A 113 8.01 20.50 5.07
N ASN A 114 8.84 19.69 5.73
CA ASN A 114 10.30 19.88 5.77
C ASN A 114 11.01 18.53 5.93
N PRO A 115 11.15 17.75 4.85
CA PRO A 115 11.82 16.48 4.92
C PRO A 115 13.34 16.67 5.10
N ARG A 116 13.94 15.71 5.79
CA ARG A 116 15.38 15.65 6.03
C ARG A 116 16.01 14.52 5.23
N THR A 117 17.33 14.54 5.11
CA THR A 117 18.07 13.55 4.32
C THR A 117 17.88 12.13 4.85
N GLY A 118 17.81 11.93 6.17
CA GLY A 118 17.50 10.63 6.77
C GLY A 118 16.10 10.14 6.41
N ASN A 119 15.10 11.02 6.47
CA ASN A 119 13.72 10.72 6.05
C ASN A 119 13.67 10.26 4.58
N LEU A 120 14.42 10.92 3.68
CA LEU A 120 14.51 10.52 2.28
C LEU A 120 15.13 9.14 2.10
N HIS A 121 16.24 8.86 2.78
CA HIS A 121 16.88 7.56 2.76
C HIS A 121 15.92 6.45 3.22
N GLN A 122 15.09 6.76 4.21
CA GLN A 122 14.12 5.83 4.74
C GLN A 122 12.93 5.58 3.79
N ALA A 123 12.45 6.61 3.10
CA ALA A 123 11.44 6.46 2.04
C ALA A 123 11.95 5.60 0.88
N LEU A 124 13.23 5.75 0.51
CA LEU A 124 13.88 4.93 -0.51
C LEU A 124 13.97 3.46 -0.10
N HIS A 125 14.31 3.19 1.16
CA HIS A 125 14.35 1.83 1.71
C HIS A 125 12.99 1.13 1.57
N ILE A 126 11.91 1.79 1.99
CA ILE A 126 10.52 1.29 1.89
C ILE A 126 10.18 0.93 0.44
N SER A 127 10.46 1.83 -0.50
CA SER A 127 10.19 1.59 -1.92
C SER A 127 10.97 0.39 -2.47
N SER A 128 12.16 0.11 -1.92
CA SER A 128 12.99 -1.03 -2.33
C SER A 128 12.54 -2.37 -1.73
N ILE A 129 12.01 -2.37 -0.50
CA ILE A 129 11.49 -3.58 0.18
C ILE A 129 10.33 -4.21 -0.56
N SER A 130 9.50 -3.39 -1.23
CA SER A 130 8.41 -3.89 -2.06
C SER A 130 8.87 -4.90 -3.13
N ARG A 131 10.17 -4.96 -3.48
CA ARG A 131 10.75 -5.98 -4.38
C ARG A 131 10.99 -7.33 -3.72
N ILE A 132 11.36 -7.35 -2.44
CA ILE A 132 11.89 -8.53 -1.75
C ILE A 132 10.75 -9.35 -1.16
N ILE A 133 9.73 -8.67 -0.63
CA ILE A 133 8.48 -9.30 -0.20
C ILE A 133 7.65 -9.57 -1.46
N THR A 134 8.15 -10.50 -2.27
CA THR A 134 7.33 -11.26 -3.22
C THR A 134 6.57 -12.27 -2.35
N ALA A 135 5.44 -11.85 -1.80
CA ALA A 135 4.54 -12.69 -1.01
C ALA A 135 3.11 -12.48 -1.53
N PRO A 136 2.18 -13.39 -1.20
CA PRO A 136 1.06 -13.85 -2.03
C PRO A 136 0.22 -12.72 -2.60
N LYS A 137 -0.37 -12.95 -3.79
CA LYS A 137 -1.37 -12.05 -4.38
C LYS A 137 -2.55 -11.92 -3.40
N LEU A 138 -2.46 -10.96 -2.49
CA LEU A 138 -3.55 -10.59 -1.62
C LEU A 138 -4.53 -9.82 -2.48
N TYR A 139 -5.47 -10.57 -3.04
CA TYR A 139 -6.59 -10.01 -3.76
C TYR A 139 -7.50 -9.34 -2.73
N LEU A 140 -7.55 -8.00 -2.74
CA LEU A 140 -8.65 -7.31 -2.09
C LEU A 140 -9.91 -7.64 -2.89
N ILE A 141 -10.69 -8.56 -2.35
CA ILE A 141 -12.04 -8.92 -2.78
C ILE A 141 -12.89 -7.71 -2.42
N GLN A 142 -13.15 -6.85 -3.41
CA GLN A 142 -14.16 -5.81 -3.27
C GLN A 142 -15.49 -6.43 -3.65
N ASP A 143 -16.28 -6.75 -2.63
CA ASP A 143 -17.70 -7.00 -2.83
C ASP A 143 -18.33 -5.67 -3.23
N MET A 144 -18.55 -5.50 -4.55
CA MET A 144 -19.53 -4.53 -4.99
C MET A 144 -20.86 -4.95 -4.37
N PRO A 145 -21.63 -4.04 -3.72
CA PRO A 145 -22.91 -4.42 -3.17
C PRO A 145 -23.78 -4.95 -4.30
N THR A 146 -23.92 -6.27 -4.39
CA THR A 146 -24.88 -6.94 -5.26
C THR A 146 -26.24 -6.79 -4.60
N SER A 147 -26.74 -5.56 -4.53
CA SER A 147 -28.15 -5.34 -4.36
C SER A 147 -28.71 -4.91 -5.72
N PRO A 148 -29.63 -5.69 -6.33
CA PRO A 148 -30.74 -5.02 -6.99
C PRO A 148 -31.39 -4.12 -5.92
N MET A 149 -31.93 -2.97 -6.28
CA MET A 149 -32.83 -2.23 -5.37
C MET A 149 -33.97 -3.16 -4.95
N THR A 150 -33.77 -3.92 -3.88
CA THR A 150 -34.73 -4.83 -3.30
C THR A 150 -34.97 -4.25 -1.93
N THR A 151 -36.07 -3.51 -1.87
CA THR A 151 -36.63 -2.86 -0.70
C THR A 151 -36.33 -3.63 0.59
N CYS A 152 -35.71 -2.95 1.56
CA CYS A 152 -35.72 -3.39 2.95
C CYS A 152 -37.17 -3.66 3.35
N ARG A 153 -37.57 -4.94 3.41
CA ARG A 153 -38.83 -5.34 4.02
C ARG A 153 -38.54 -5.62 5.49
N GLU A 154 -38.72 -4.60 6.31
CA GLU A 154 -38.80 -4.73 7.77
C GLU A 154 -39.93 -5.70 8.12
N ASN A 155 -39.59 -6.97 8.31
CA ASN A 155 -40.50 -7.93 8.92
C ASN A 155 -40.17 -8.00 10.41
N ASN A 156 -40.78 -7.07 11.13
CA ASN A 156 -40.96 -7.13 12.56
C ASN A 156 -41.77 -8.37 12.93
N LYS A 157 -41.09 -9.44 13.38
CA LYS A 157 -41.71 -10.48 14.23
C LYS A 157 -40.75 -10.91 15.32
N ARG A 158 -40.97 -10.37 16.52
CA ARG A 158 -40.63 -11.01 17.80
C ARG A 158 -41.11 -12.47 17.76
N THR A 159 -40.22 -13.44 17.90
CA THR A 159 -40.55 -14.66 18.65
C THR A 159 -39.28 -15.29 19.21
N THR A 160 -39.31 -15.50 20.52
CA THR A 160 -38.37 -16.22 21.36
C THR A 160 -38.28 -17.70 20.99
N ARG A 161 -37.09 -18.32 21.12
CA ARG A 161 -36.81 -19.49 22.00
C ARG A 161 -35.48 -20.20 21.67
N GLN A 162 -34.62 -20.20 22.70
CA GLN A 162 -33.78 -21.27 23.25
C GLN A 162 -33.00 -22.24 22.35
N CYS A 163 -31.68 -22.21 22.54
CA CYS A 163 -30.74 -23.31 22.30
C CYS A 163 -31.16 -24.59 23.04
N LYS A 164 -31.11 -25.71 22.33
CA LYS A 164 -30.72 -27.03 22.84
C LYS A 164 -30.04 -27.80 21.71
#